data_AF-A0A4Q3N4E4-F1
#
_entry.id   AF-A0A4Q3N4E4-F1
#
_cell.length_a   1.000
_cell.length_b   1.000
_cell.length_c   1.000
_cell.angle_alpha   90.00
_cell.angle_beta   90.00
_cell.angle_gamma   90.00
#
_symmetry.space_group_name_H-M   'P 1'
#
loop_
_entity.id
_entity.type
_entity.pdbx_description
1 polymer ?
#
loop_
_entity_poly.entity_id
_entity_poly.type
_entity_poly.pdbx_seq_one_letter_code
_entity_poly.pdbx_strand_id
1 'polypeptide(L)'
;MNAVPRRRNALAPHTASRHRGFTLVELLVALSVMAVLAGLSWQGLDGMSRAQGQTRQHAEEVLTLQAGLGQWIADLDALAALPVPRAPASLPGAATPTATVSQPVPLDWDGRALRLTRQAALPGDGGLRVVAWSLRAGNGQPEWLRWESPAVRTRADWQQAWDQAALWAQNAGTDARLREVAVMPVQQWQVFYYRNDAWTNPLSSDIAAAPAAGTPGAAAANSAIPEGVRLVLSLPAGQAIAGMVTRDWVRPTLSGGRT
;
A
#
# COMPACT_ATOMS: atom_id res chain seq x y z
N MET A 1 -105.40 8.92 -48.74
CA MET A 1 -104.14 9.25 -49.44
C MET A 1 -103.23 10.01 -48.48
N ASN A 2 -102.35 9.30 -47.78
CA ASN A 2 -100.95 9.69 -47.59
C ASN A 2 -100.27 8.65 -46.71
N ALA A 3 -99.05 8.33 -47.13
CA ALA A 3 -98.23 7.27 -46.59
C ALA A 3 -97.02 7.87 -45.86
N VAL A 4 -96.24 6.94 -45.32
CA VAL A 4 -94.78 7.00 -45.08
C VAL A 4 -94.32 7.36 -43.65
N PRO A 5 -93.27 6.67 -43.16
CA PRO A 5 -93.12 6.17 -41.79
C PRO A 5 -91.86 6.74 -41.10
N ARG A 6 -91.45 6.16 -39.95
CA ARG A 6 -90.07 6.06 -39.37
C ARG A 6 -90.21 5.74 -37.86
N ARG A 7 -89.39 4.96 -37.17
CA ARG A 7 -88.07 4.33 -37.39
C ARG A 7 -87.97 3.12 -36.44
N ARG A 8 -87.39 2.03 -36.91
CA ARG A 8 -86.93 0.90 -36.09
C ARG A 8 -85.65 1.30 -35.34
N ASN A 9 -85.65 1.25 -34.02
CA ASN A 9 -84.41 1.10 -33.27
C ASN A 9 -84.08 -0.39 -33.18
N ALA A 10 -83.01 -0.78 -33.85
CA ALA A 10 -82.42 -2.10 -33.70
C ALA A 10 -81.80 -2.19 -32.30
N LEU A 11 -82.37 -3.05 -31.45
CA LEU A 11 -81.71 -3.51 -30.23
C LEU A 11 -80.54 -4.41 -30.65
N ALA A 12 -79.32 -3.92 -30.49
CA ALA A 12 -78.14 -4.76 -30.63
C ALA A 12 -78.20 -5.89 -29.58
N PRO A 13 -77.93 -7.16 -29.94
CA PRO A 13 -77.84 -8.22 -28.95
C PRO A 13 -76.65 -7.94 -28.04
N HIS A 14 -76.91 -7.76 -26.75
CA HIS A 14 -75.87 -7.92 -25.73
C HIS A 14 -75.48 -9.40 -25.74
N THR A 15 -74.35 -9.72 -26.35
CA THR A 15 -73.71 -11.02 -26.19
C THR A 15 -73.41 -11.21 -24.71
N ALA A 16 -74.27 -11.93 -24.01
CA ALA A 16 -74.02 -12.35 -22.64
C ALA A 16 -72.73 -13.18 -22.65
N SER A 17 -71.65 -12.60 -22.15
CA SER A 17 -70.40 -13.33 -21.96
C SER A 17 -70.66 -14.44 -20.95
N ARG A 18 -70.60 -15.70 -21.39
CA ARG A 18 -70.52 -16.83 -20.45
C ARG A 18 -69.27 -16.63 -19.60
N HIS A 19 -69.45 -16.24 -18.35
CA HIS A 19 -68.39 -16.34 -17.36
C HIS A 19 -68.01 -17.81 -17.22
N ARG A 20 -66.88 -18.20 -17.80
CA ARG A 20 -66.24 -19.48 -17.51
C ARG A 20 -65.74 -19.41 -16.07
N GLY A 21 -66.27 -20.27 -15.21
CA GLY A 21 -65.80 -20.41 -13.84
C GLY A 21 -64.34 -20.88 -13.83
N PHE A 22 -63.51 -20.23 -13.01
CA PHE A 22 -62.10 -20.54 -12.85
C PHE A 22 -61.96 -21.95 -12.26
N THR A 23 -61.28 -22.87 -12.94
CA THR A 23 -61.06 -24.22 -12.39
C THR A 23 -59.93 -24.17 -11.36
N LEU A 24 -60.01 -25.02 -10.34
CA LEU A 24 -58.95 -25.19 -9.33
C LEU A 24 -57.58 -25.41 -9.97
N VAL A 25 -57.55 -26.17 -11.06
CA VAL A 25 -56.35 -26.51 -11.83
C VAL A 25 -55.70 -25.26 -12.42
N GLU A 26 -56.48 -24.34 -12.97
CA GLU A 26 -55.98 -23.12 -13.59
C GLU A 26 -55.40 -22.15 -12.56
N LEU A 27 -56.00 -22.10 -11.35
CA LEU A 27 -55.46 -21.35 -10.22
C LEU A 27 -54.14 -21.95 -9.73
N LEU A 28 -54.06 -23.28 -9.63
CA LEU A 28 -52.84 -23.98 -9.26
C LEU A 28 -51.70 -23.75 -10.25
N VAL A 29 -52.00 -23.77 -11.56
CA VAL A 29 -51.01 -23.51 -12.61
C VAL A 29 -50.58 -22.04 -12.59
N ALA A 30 -51.52 -21.09 -12.47
CA ALA A 30 -51.16 -19.67 -12.39
C ALA A 30 -50.28 -19.40 -11.16
N LEU A 31 -50.63 -19.99 -10.02
CA LEU A 31 -49.87 -19.83 -8.77
C LEU A 31 -48.48 -20.50 -8.86
N SER A 32 -48.37 -21.66 -9.52
CA SER A 32 -47.07 -22.32 -9.70
C SER A 32 -46.15 -21.53 -10.63
N VAL A 33 -46.67 -21.00 -11.74
CA VAL A 33 -45.91 -20.13 -12.65
C VAL A 33 -45.46 -18.85 -11.93
N MET A 34 -46.37 -18.20 -11.20
CA MET A 34 -46.03 -16.99 -10.42
C MET A 34 -44.98 -17.29 -9.34
N ALA A 35 -45.07 -18.43 -8.66
CA ALA A 35 -44.08 -18.85 -7.67
C ALA A 35 -42.70 -19.07 -8.29
N VAL A 36 -42.62 -19.69 -9.47
CA VAL A 36 -41.34 -19.87 -10.19
C VAL A 36 -40.75 -18.53 -10.61
N LEU A 37 -41.57 -17.64 -11.20
CA LEU A 37 -41.12 -16.31 -11.62
C LEU A 37 -40.62 -15.48 -10.44
N ALA A 38 -41.32 -15.53 -9.29
CA ALA A 38 -40.88 -14.86 -8.07
C ALA A 38 -39.56 -15.42 -7.55
N GLY A 39 -39.38 -16.75 -7.54
CA GLY A 39 -38.14 -17.40 -7.12
C GLY A 39 -36.94 -17.04 -8.00
N LEU A 40 -37.11 -17.03 -9.32
CA LEU A 40 -36.06 -16.62 -10.26
C LEU A 40 -35.69 -15.13 -10.11
N SER A 41 -36.65 -14.26 -9.80
CA SER A 41 -36.39 -12.84 -9.55
C SER A 41 -35.52 -12.62 -8.30
N TRP A 42 -35.78 -13.35 -7.22
CA TRP A 42 -35.00 -13.25 -5.98
C TRP A 42 -33.56 -13.74 -6.19
N GLN A 43 -33.39 -14.85 -6.91
CA GLN A 43 -32.08 -15.39 -7.26
C GLN A 43 -31.27 -14.45 -8.17
N GLY A 44 -31.94 -13.73 -9.08
CA GLY A 44 -31.31 -12.71 -9.92
C GLY A 44 -30.76 -11.52 -9.13
N LEU A 45 -31.53 -11.02 -8.16
CA LEU A 45 -31.11 -9.93 -7.26
C LEU A 45 -29.95 -10.36 -6.35
N ASP A 46 -30.01 -11.56 -5.78
CA ASP A 46 -28.93 -12.12 -4.95
C ASP A 46 -27.66 -12.39 -5.76
N GLY A 47 -27.80 -12.79 -7.02
CA GLY A 47 -26.68 -12.92 -7.96
C GLY A 47 -25.96 -11.59 -8.18
N MET A 48 -26.71 -10.52 -8.44
CA MET A 48 -26.15 -9.18 -8.68
C MET A 48 -25.53 -8.57 -7.42
N SER A 49 -26.17 -8.74 -6.26
CA SER A 49 -25.63 -8.30 -4.96
C SER A 49 -24.25 -8.92 -4.69
N ARG A 50 -24.12 -10.23 -4.89
CA ARG A 50 -22.83 -10.94 -4.73
C ARG A 50 -21.79 -10.47 -5.74
N ALA A 51 -22.15 -10.33 -7.01
CA ALA A 51 -21.24 -9.84 -8.04
C ALA A 51 -20.73 -8.41 -7.76
N GLN A 52 -21.61 -7.54 -7.27
CA GLN A 52 -21.23 -6.19 -6.82
C GLN A 52 -20.31 -6.25 -5.60
N GLY A 53 -20.60 -7.12 -4.63
CA GLY A 53 -19.74 -7.35 -3.46
C GLY A 53 -18.33 -7.78 -3.86
N GLN A 54 -18.22 -8.76 -4.76
CA GLN A 54 -16.93 -9.22 -5.27
C GLN A 54 -16.17 -8.11 -6.03
N THR A 55 -16.86 -7.36 -6.87
CA THR A 55 -16.26 -6.23 -7.61
C THR A 55 -15.74 -5.15 -6.67
N ARG A 56 -16.49 -4.83 -5.61
CA ARG A 56 -16.07 -3.86 -4.57
C ARG A 56 -14.84 -4.35 -3.82
N GLN A 57 -14.84 -5.60 -3.37
CA GLN A 57 -13.69 -6.19 -2.69
C GLN A 57 -12.43 -6.14 -3.57
N HIS A 58 -12.55 -6.53 -4.84
CA HIS A 58 -11.41 -6.44 -5.77
C HIS A 58 -10.90 -5.01 -5.93
N ALA A 59 -11.79 -4.02 -6.01
CA ALA A 59 -11.39 -2.62 -6.09
C ALA A 59 -10.67 -2.14 -4.82
N GLU A 60 -11.16 -2.52 -3.64
CA GLU A 60 -10.54 -2.19 -2.34
C GLU A 60 -9.14 -2.79 -2.19
N GLU A 61 -8.95 -4.04 -2.63
CA GLU A 61 -7.65 -4.71 -2.63
C GLU A 61 -6.65 -3.99 -3.56
N VAL A 62 -7.10 -3.58 -4.76
CA VAL A 62 -6.26 -2.79 -5.70
C VAL A 62 -5.91 -1.43 -5.12
N LEU A 63 -6.88 -0.72 -4.51
CA LEU A 63 -6.63 0.57 -3.88
C LEU A 63 -5.66 0.46 -2.70
N THR A 64 -5.74 -0.62 -1.93
CA THR A 64 -4.82 -0.90 -0.82
C THR A 64 -3.40 -1.11 -1.33
N LEU A 65 -3.22 -1.89 -2.40
CA LEU A 65 -1.92 -2.05 -3.06
C LEU A 65 -1.37 -0.70 -3.54
N GLN A 66 -2.19 0.07 -4.24
CA GLN A 66 -1.78 1.38 -4.77
C GLN A 66 -1.42 2.37 -3.66
N ALA A 67 -2.19 2.41 -2.57
CA ALA A 67 -1.92 3.25 -1.42
C ALA A 67 -0.62 2.85 -0.73
N GLY A 68 -0.38 1.54 -0.54
CA GLY A 68 0.86 1.04 0.06
C GLY A 68 2.10 1.35 -0.79
N LEU A 69 2.04 1.11 -2.09
CA LEU A 69 3.13 1.45 -3.01
C LEU A 69 3.34 2.98 -3.12
N GLY A 70 2.26 3.75 -3.09
CA GLY A 70 2.31 5.22 -3.06
C GLY A 70 2.97 5.74 -1.79
N GLN A 71 2.61 5.18 -0.63
CA GLN A 71 3.20 5.52 0.66
C GLN A 71 4.70 5.19 0.72
N TRP A 72 5.10 4.04 0.17
CA TRP A 72 6.51 3.67 0.03
C TRP A 72 7.32 4.71 -0.76
N ILE A 73 6.79 5.13 -1.91
CA ILE A 73 7.43 6.15 -2.74
C ILE A 73 7.47 7.48 -2.00
N ALA A 74 6.38 7.88 -1.34
CA ALA A 74 6.33 9.12 -0.58
C ALA A 74 7.34 9.17 0.57
N ASP A 75 7.61 8.03 1.22
CA ASP A 75 8.66 7.93 2.24
C ASP A 75 10.07 8.09 1.64
N LEU A 76 10.32 7.52 0.44
CA LEU A 76 11.58 7.66 -0.28
C LEU A 76 11.78 9.06 -0.87
N ASP A 77 10.76 9.67 -1.44
CA ASP A 77 10.80 11.05 -1.97
C ASP A 77 11.10 12.06 -0.85
N ALA A 78 10.64 11.78 0.36
CA ALA A 78 10.88 12.62 1.53
C ALA A 78 12.23 12.36 2.22
N LEU A 79 13.11 11.50 1.66
CA LEU A 79 14.42 11.21 2.23
C LEU A 79 15.19 12.50 2.57
N ALA A 80 15.60 12.61 3.82
CA ALA A 80 16.34 13.77 4.29
C ALA A 80 17.83 13.58 3.98
N ALA A 81 18.41 14.52 3.22
CA ALA A 81 19.86 14.66 3.15
C ALA A 81 20.36 15.18 4.51
N LEU A 82 20.82 14.28 5.37
CA LEU A 82 21.34 14.63 6.69
C LEU A 82 22.70 15.31 6.53
N PRO A 83 22.93 16.51 7.12
CA PRO A 83 24.25 17.11 7.14
C PRO A 83 25.21 16.18 7.90
N VAL A 84 26.10 15.50 7.20
CA VAL A 84 27.26 14.84 7.82
C VAL A 84 28.12 15.96 8.40
N PRO A 85 28.29 16.08 9.73
CA PRO A 85 29.23 17.05 10.26
C PRO A 85 30.62 16.63 9.78
N ARG A 86 31.24 17.46 8.93
CA ARG A 86 32.66 17.33 8.62
C ARG A 86 33.39 17.36 9.95
N ALA A 87 34.17 16.32 10.26
CA ALA A 87 34.97 16.29 11.48
C ALA A 87 35.76 17.62 11.57
N PRO A 88 35.81 18.29 12.75
CA PRO A 88 36.61 19.49 12.89
C PRO A 88 38.03 19.14 12.42
N ALA A 89 38.63 20.02 11.61
CA ALA A 89 39.99 19.83 11.13
C ALA A 89 40.87 19.42 12.32
N SER A 90 41.45 18.23 12.25
CA SER A 90 42.28 17.70 13.32
C SER A 90 43.41 18.67 13.58
N LEU A 91 43.40 19.31 14.75
CA LEU A 91 44.53 20.08 15.24
C LEU A 91 45.74 19.13 15.30
N PRO A 92 46.90 19.49 14.72
CA PRO A 92 48.11 18.68 14.83
C PRO A 92 48.43 18.44 16.31
N GLY A 93 48.42 17.18 16.76
CA GLY A 93 48.79 16.79 18.14
C GLY A 93 47.64 16.60 19.14
N ALA A 94 46.37 16.79 18.76
CA ALA A 94 45.24 16.42 19.61
C ALA A 94 45.05 14.90 19.62
N ALA A 95 44.95 14.28 20.80
CA ALA A 95 44.61 12.87 20.94
C ALA A 95 43.27 12.59 20.23
N THR A 96 43.26 11.65 19.30
CA THR A 96 42.04 11.22 18.58
C THR A 96 41.03 10.73 19.61
N PRO A 97 39.86 11.38 19.78
CA PRO A 97 38.80 10.79 20.58
C PRO A 97 38.32 9.52 19.87
N THR A 98 38.61 8.35 20.44
CA THR A 98 38.14 7.02 19.99
C THR A 98 36.64 6.80 20.25
N ALA A 99 35.87 7.87 20.45
CA ALA A 99 34.42 7.75 20.52
C ALA A 99 33.90 7.54 19.09
N THR A 100 33.51 6.30 18.78
CA THR A 100 32.75 5.97 17.57
C THR A 100 31.40 6.67 17.65
N VAL A 101 31.33 7.91 17.17
CA VAL A 101 30.06 8.64 17.07
C VAL A 101 29.29 8.05 15.90
N SER A 102 28.18 7.35 16.17
CA SER A 102 27.24 6.92 15.13
C SER A 102 26.69 8.16 14.42
N GLN A 103 27.04 8.29 13.13
CA GLN A 103 26.56 9.40 12.32
C GLN A 103 25.14 9.10 11.82
N PRO A 104 24.25 10.11 11.76
CA PRO A 104 22.93 9.94 11.20
C PRO A 104 23.00 9.44 9.75
N VAL A 105 22.43 8.27 9.48
CA VAL A 105 22.34 7.66 8.15
C VAL A 105 20.96 7.95 7.53
N PRO A 106 20.89 8.35 6.26
CA PRO A 106 19.61 8.69 5.62
C PRO A 106 18.78 7.45 5.26
N LEU A 107 19.41 6.33 4.93
CA LEU A 107 18.77 5.09 4.51
C LEU A 107 19.65 3.89 4.85
N ASP A 108 19.07 2.81 5.37
CA ASP A 108 19.76 1.56 5.66
C ASP A 108 18.85 0.36 5.48
N TRP A 109 19.43 -0.74 5.02
CA TRP A 109 18.76 -2.02 4.85
C TRP A 109 19.54 -3.09 5.62
N ASP A 110 18.90 -3.75 6.58
CA ASP A 110 19.54 -4.77 7.43
C ASP A 110 19.22 -6.22 7.00
N GLY A 111 18.58 -6.41 5.83
CA GLY A 111 18.10 -7.72 5.38
C GLY A 111 16.67 -8.04 5.79
N ARG A 112 16.10 -7.30 6.74
CA ARG A 112 14.76 -7.51 7.27
C ARG A 112 13.91 -6.24 7.17
N ALA A 113 14.49 -5.10 7.53
CA ALA A 113 13.88 -3.80 7.53
C ALA A 113 14.63 -2.81 6.65
N LEU A 114 13.87 -1.99 5.92
CA LEU A 114 14.38 -0.75 5.34
C LEU A 114 14.07 0.38 6.31
N ARG A 115 15.11 1.04 6.81
CA ARG A 115 15.01 2.20 7.71
C ARG A 115 15.46 3.44 6.99
N LEU A 116 14.73 4.52 7.16
CA LEU A 116 15.04 5.78 6.50
C LEU A 116 14.73 6.97 7.39
N THR A 117 15.53 8.01 7.24
CA THR A 117 15.26 9.31 7.86
C THR A 117 14.65 10.22 6.80
N ARG A 118 13.43 10.69 7.05
CA ARG A 118 12.69 11.57 6.13
C ARG A 118 12.33 12.89 6.77
N GLN A 119 12.05 13.88 5.93
CA GLN A 119 11.38 15.11 6.35
C GLN A 119 9.93 14.79 6.76
N ALA A 120 9.44 15.44 7.81
CA ALA A 120 8.02 15.37 8.16
C ALA A 120 7.16 15.88 6.98
N ALA A 121 5.99 15.26 6.79
CA ALA A 121 5.10 15.58 5.67
C ALA A 121 4.53 17.01 5.76
N LEU A 122 4.34 17.53 6.98
CA LEU A 122 3.78 18.85 7.24
C LEU A 122 4.83 19.75 7.91
N PRO A 123 4.99 21.03 7.50
CA PRO A 123 5.93 21.95 8.11
C PRO A 123 5.72 22.16 9.64
N GLY A 124 4.48 22.00 10.12
CA GLY A 124 4.10 22.14 11.54
C GLY A 124 4.38 20.92 12.41
N ASP A 125 4.65 19.75 11.81
CA ASP A 125 4.88 18.49 12.54
C ASP A 125 6.27 18.40 13.17
N GLY A 126 7.13 19.38 12.89
CA GLY A 126 8.38 19.59 13.59
C GLY A 126 9.42 18.51 13.34
N GLY A 127 10.24 18.72 12.30
CA GLY A 127 11.55 18.07 12.18
C GLY A 127 11.56 16.77 11.37
N LEU A 128 12.60 15.98 11.62
CA LEU A 128 12.84 14.72 10.93
C LEU A 128 11.98 13.61 11.54
N ARG A 129 11.75 12.55 10.78
CA ARG A 129 11.15 11.31 11.28
C ARG A 129 11.94 10.12 10.79
N VAL A 130 11.96 9.07 11.58
CA VAL A 130 12.48 7.77 11.18
C VAL A 130 11.29 6.91 10.78
N VAL A 131 11.33 6.40 9.56
CA VAL A 131 10.36 5.44 9.06
C VAL A 131 11.07 4.11 8.85
N ALA A 132 10.38 3.04 9.17
CA ALA A 132 10.84 1.70 8.90
C ALA A 132 9.75 0.90 8.19
N TRP A 133 10.17 0.12 7.21
CA TRP A 133 9.34 -0.86 6.53
C TRP A 133 9.89 -2.24 6.83
N SER A 134 9.01 -3.21 7.06
CA SER A 134 9.42 -4.59 7.31
C SER A 134 8.31 -5.55 6.89
N LEU A 135 8.70 -6.77 6.56
CA LEU A 135 7.77 -7.89 6.47
C LEU A 135 7.76 -8.60 7.84
N ARG A 136 6.59 -8.88 8.40
CA ARG A 136 6.46 -9.67 9.64
C ARG A 136 5.43 -10.77 9.48
N ALA A 137 5.68 -11.92 10.10
CA ALA A 137 4.66 -12.96 10.24
C ALA A 137 3.46 -12.42 11.04
N GLY A 138 2.27 -12.47 10.45
CA GLY A 138 0.99 -12.15 11.09
C GLY A 138 0.19 -13.39 11.45
N ASN A 139 -1.06 -13.19 11.88
CA ASN A 139 -2.00 -14.27 12.23
C ASN A 139 -2.59 -14.93 10.97
N GLY A 140 -1.75 -15.50 10.11
CA GLY A 140 -2.16 -16.28 8.93
C GLY A 140 -1.24 -16.07 7.72
N GLN A 141 -1.03 -14.82 7.32
CA GLN A 141 -0.12 -14.45 6.22
C GLN A 141 0.92 -13.44 6.74
N PRO A 142 2.10 -13.34 6.12
CA PRO A 142 3.02 -12.26 6.45
C PRO A 142 2.42 -10.93 5.98
N GLU A 143 2.58 -9.90 6.80
CA GLU A 143 2.08 -8.56 6.54
C GLU A 143 3.25 -7.63 6.29
N TRP A 144 3.10 -6.81 5.26
CA TRP A 144 3.99 -5.71 5.02
C TRP A 144 3.56 -4.53 5.88
N LEU A 145 4.48 -4.06 6.70
CA LEU A 145 4.21 -3.11 7.77
C LEU A 145 5.06 -1.86 7.58
N ARG A 146 4.50 -0.74 8.01
CA ARG A 146 5.19 0.54 8.12
C ARG A 146 5.18 0.99 9.57
N TRP A 147 6.31 1.50 10.06
CA TRP A 147 6.44 2.11 11.37
C TRP A 147 7.02 3.51 11.24
N GLU A 148 6.60 4.40 12.13
CA GLU A 148 7.05 5.79 12.14
C GLU A 148 7.37 6.27 13.55
N SER A 149 8.51 6.95 13.72
CA SER A 149 8.91 7.52 15.00
C SER A 149 8.14 8.80 15.35
N PRO A 150 8.17 9.21 16.63
CA PRO A 150 7.95 10.61 16.99
C PRO A 150 8.92 11.55 16.25
N ALA A 151 8.66 12.86 16.35
CA ALA A 151 9.54 13.90 15.83
C ALA A 151 10.97 13.75 16.37
N VAL A 152 11.95 13.76 15.46
CA VAL A 152 13.38 13.69 15.74
C VAL A 152 13.96 15.10 15.62
N ARG A 153 14.51 15.61 16.71
CA ARG A 153 15.09 16.97 16.79
C ARG A 153 16.56 16.96 17.14
N THR A 154 17.00 15.98 17.91
CA THR A 154 18.39 15.81 18.32
C THR A 154 18.99 14.53 17.74
N ARG A 155 20.32 14.42 17.76
CA ARG A 155 21.02 13.17 17.42
C ARG A 155 20.64 12.03 18.37
N ALA A 156 20.37 12.32 19.65
CA ALA A 156 19.95 11.31 20.62
C ALA A 156 18.56 10.74 20.25
N ASP A 157 17.61 11.61 19.90
CA ASP A 157 16.28 11.20 19.42
C ASP A 157 16.39 10.33 18.17
N TRP A 158 17.29 10.70 17.26
CA TRP A 158 17.54 9.96 16.03
C TRP A 158 18.05 8.55 16.32
N GLN A 159 19.08 8.42 17.16
CA GLN A 159 19.67 7.13 17.52
C GLN A 159 18.61 6.24 18.19
N GLN A 160 17.87 6.81 19.15
CA GLN A 160 16.79 6.10 19.83
C GLN A 160 15.70 5.63 18.85
N ALA A 161 15.28 6.47 17.91
CA ALA A 161 14.27 6.12 16.91
C ALA A 161 14.76 5.02 15.96
N TRP A 162 16.03 5.03 15.57
CA TRP A 162 16.65 3.99 14.75
C TRP A 162 16.76 2.65 15.48
N ASP A 163 17.11 2.68 16.76
CA ASP A 163 17.17 1.48 17.61
C ASP A 163 15.76 0.91 17.83
N GLN A 164 14.77 1.77 18.07
CA GLN A 164 13.36 1.37 18.17
C GLN A 164 12.85 0.73 16.87
N ALA A 165 13.17 1.32 15.72
CA ALA A 165 12.84 0.73 14.42
C ALA A 165 13.48 -0.65 14.21
N ALA A 166 14.74 -0.82 14.61
CA ALA A 166 15.45 -2.09 14.51
C ALA A 166 14.82 -3.18 15.38
N LEU A 167 14.48 -2.83 16.63
CA LEU A 167 13.81 -3.72 17.57
C LEU A 167 12.40 -4.03 17.11
N TRP A 168 11.65 -3.03 16.63
CA TRP A 168 10.33 -3.19 16.06
C TRP A 168 10.32 -4.24 14.94
N ALA A 169 11.22 -4.12 13.98
CA ALA A 169 11.30 -5.08 12.86
C ALA A 169 11.53 -6.52 13.32
N GLN A 170 12.28 -6.73 14.41
CA GLN A 170 12.57 -8.04 14.99
C GLN A 170 11.40 -8.58 15.82
N ASN A 171 10.98 -7.79 16.80
CA ASN A 171 9.95 -8.13 17.77
C ASN A 171 9.35 -6.85 18.33
N ALA A 172 8.20 -6.44 17.79
CA ALA A 172 7.53 -5.22 18.23
C ALA A 172 6.91 -5.38 19.62
N GLY A 173 7.46 -4.65 20.58
CA GLY A 173 6.81 -4.37 21.86
C GLY A 173 5.58 -3.48 21.69
N THR A 174 4.75 -3.39 22.74
CA THR A 174 3.43 -2.71 22.70
C THR A 174 3.52 -1.28 22.19
N ASP A 175 4.46 -0.48 22.69
CA ASP A 175 4.60 0.94 22.30
C ASP A 175 5.04 1.12 20.85
N ALA A 176 5.81 0.16 20.31
CA ALA A 176 6.22 0.19 18.91
C ALA A 176 5.04 -0.15 18.01
N ARG A 177 4.17 -1.10 18.42
CA ARG A 177 2.96 -1.45 17.66
C ARG A 177 1.94 -0.32 17.58
N LEU A 178 1.90 0.59 18.56
CA LEU A 178 1.03 1.78 18.49
C LEU A 178 1.39 2.73 17.33
N ARG A 179 2.60 2.61 16.78
CA ARG A 179 3.09 3.42 15.67
C ARG A 179 3.25 2.61 14.38
N GLU A 180 2.74 1.39 14.39
CA GLU A 180 2.72 0.48 13.26
C GLU A 180 1.43 0.68 12.45
N VAL A 181 1.57 0.60 11.14
CA VAL A 181 0.46 0.56 10.19
C VAL A 181 0.64 -0.71 9.36
N ALA A 182 -0.34 -1.60 9.44
CA ALA A 182 -0.43 -2.74 8.53
C ALA A 182 -0.86 -2.24 7.15
N VAL A 183 -0.06 -2.56 6.13
CA VAL A 183 -0.27 -2.03 4.78
C VAL A 183 -1.02 -3.05 3.92
N MET A 184 -0.46 -4.24 3.73
CA MET A 184 -1.10 -5.32 2.98
C MET A 184 -0.42 -6.68 3.24
N PRO A 185 -1.10 -7.80 2.96
CA PRO A 185 -0.47 -9.12 2.99
C PRO A 185 0.57 -9.28 1.87
N VAL A 186 1.75 -9.77 2.21
CA VAL A 186 2.88 -10.00 1.28
C VAL A 186 3.57 -11.31 1.66
N GLN A 187 3.90 -12.16 0.69
CA GLN A 187 4.62 -13.42 0.95
C GLN A 187 6.13 -13.18 1.12
N GLN A 188 6.72 -12.35 0.26
CA GLN A 188 8.14 -12.04 0.26
C GLN A 188 8.36 -10.58 -0.11
N TRP A 189 9.39 -9.97 0.48
CA TRP A 189 9.85 -8.64 0.12
C TRP A 189 11.35 -8.63 -0.09
N GLN A 190 11.82 -7.87 -1.07
CA GLN A 190 13.24 -7.69 -1.36
C GLN A 190 13.48 -6.24 -1.76
N VAL A 191 14.67 -5.74 -1.40
CA VAL A 191 15.13 -4.40 -1.75
C VAL A 191 16.48 -4.49 -2.45
N PHE A 192 16.62 -3.74 -3.54
CA PHE A 192 17.87 -3.56 -4.27
C PHE A 192 18.20 -2.08 -4.39
N TYR A 193 19.48 -1.76 -4.41
CA TYR A 193 19.96 -0.41 -4.67
C TYR A 193 20.56 -0.32 -6.06
N TYR A 194 20.30 0.79 -6.74
CA TYR A 194 21.00 1.13 -7.97
C TYR A 194 22.27 1.91 -7.60
N ARG A 195 23.44 1.31 -7.90
CA ARG A 195 24.77 1.84 -7.61
C ARG A 195 25.71 1.40 -8.74
N ASN A 196 26.62 2.28 -9.18
CA ASN A 196 27.63 1.97 -10.20
C ASN A 196 27.01 1.30 -11.45
N ASP A 197 25.94 1.89 -11.98
CA ASP A 197 25.18 1.42 -13.16
C ASP A 197 24.53 0.03 -13.03
N ALA A 198 24.44 -0.55 -11.83
CA ALA A 198 23.86 -1.87 -11.60
C ALA A 198 22.88 -1.91 -10.40
N TRP A 199 21.91 -2.84 -10.48
CA TRP A 199 21.08 -3.22 -9.33
C TRP A 199 21.84 -4.24 -8.47
N THR A 200 22.13 -3.89 -7.22
CA THR A 200 22.84 -4.75 -6.27
C THR A 200 22.05 -4.93 -4.98
N ASN A 201 22.32 -6.04 -4.28
CA ASN A 201 21.79 -6.23 -2.94
C ASN A 201 22.51 -5.27 -1.97
N PRO A 202 21.80 -4.49 -1.14
CA PRO A 202 22.41 -3.52 -0.22
C PRO A 202 23.44 -4.10 0.77
N LEU A 203 23.34 -5.41 1.06
CA LEU A 203 24.25 -6.13 1.96
C LEU A 203 25.44 -6.74 1.22
N SER A 204 25.45 -6.73 -0.12
CA SER A 204 26.65 -7.12 -0.86
C SER A 204 27.73 -6.09 -0.58
N SER A 205 28.94 -6.56 -0.30
CA SER A 205 30.10 -5.67 -0.18
C SER A 205 30.25 -4.93 -1.51
N ASP A 206 30.00 -3.62 -1.50
CA ASP A 206 30.51 -2.78 -2.56
C ASP A 206 32.02 -3.02 -2.59
N ILE A 207 32.57 -3.29 -3.77
CA ILE A 207 34.01 -3.14 -4.00
C ILE A 207 34.28 -1.63 -3.95
N ALA A 208 34.14 -1.03 -2.77
CA ALA A 208 34.76 0.23 -2.48
C ALA A 208 36.25 -0.03 -2.67
N ALA A 209 36.87 0.67 -3.63
CA ALA A 209 38.31 0.65 -3.82
C ALA A 209 38.97 0.66 -2.44
N ALA A 210 39.84 -0.32 -2.20
CA ALA A 210 40.51 -0.50 -0.91
C ALA A 210 40.97 0.88 -0.40
N PRO A 211 40.62 1.27 0.84
CA PRO A 211 41.07 2.55 1.34
C PRO A 211 42.58 2.56 1.23
N ALA A 212 43.15 3.62 0.63
CA ALA A 212 44.56 3.89 0.78
C ALA A 212 44.87 3.82 2.29
N ALA A 213 45.84 2.98 2.66
CA ALA A 213 46.16 2.68 4.05
C ALA A 213 46.30 3.99 4.84
N GLY A 214 45.38 4.23 5.78
CA GLY A 214 45.38 5.44 6.62
C GLY A 214 44.05 6.18 6.80
N THR A 215 42.94 5.76 6.18
CA THR A 215 41.64 6.43 6.37
C THR A 215 40.66 5.54 7.15
N PRO A 216 40.28 5.87 8.41
CA PRO A 216 39.22 5.15 9.12
C PRO A 216 37.88 5.50 8.47
N GLY A 217 37.29 4.59 7.69
CA GLY A 217 36.03 4.93 6.99
C GLY A 217 35.36 3.86 6.13
N ALA A 218 35.80 2.60 6.14
CA ALA A 218 35.22 1.56 5.28
C ALA A 218 33.72 1.29 5.54
N ALA A 219 33.20 1.63 6.72
CA ALA A 219 31.76 1.51 7.05
C ALA A 219 30.90 2.67 6.48
N ALA A 220 31.51 3.76 6.00
CA ALA A 220 30.78 4.96 5.55
C ALA A 220 30.21 4.84 4.12
N ALA A 221 30.64 3.83 3.33
CA ALA A 221 30.18 3.64 1.95
C ALA A 221 28.70 3.21 1.89
N ASN A 222 28.22 2.45 2.87
CA ASN A 222 26.80 2.08 2.96
C ASN A 222 25.88 3.21 3.42
N SER A 223 26.44 4.36 3.81
CA SER A 223 25.69 5.51 4.32
C SER A 223 25.30 6.53 3.26
N ALA A 224 25.77 6.37 2.02
CA ALA A 224 25.34 7.19 0.90
C ALA A 224 23.94 6.72 0.46
N ILE A 225 23.02 7.68 0.28
CA ILE A 225 21.74 7.39 -0.36
C ILE A 225 22.08 6.73 -1.73
N PRO A 226 21.33 5.72 -2.22
CA PRO A 226 21.50 5.10 -3.54
C PRO A 226 20.77 5.88 -4.65
N GLU A 227 21.24 5.81 -5.90
CA GLU A 227 20.61 6.53 -7.03
C GLU A 227 19.20 6.03 -7.33
N GLY A 228 18.92 4.78 -6.99
CA GLY A 228 17.59 4.20 -7.05
C GLY A 228 17.40 3.11 -6.01
N VAL A 229 16.14 2.84 -5.69
CA VAL A 229 15.71 1.77 -4.80
C VAL A 229 14.64 0.97 -5.52
N ARG A 230 14.86 -0.34 -5.68
CA ARG A 230 13.88 -1.27 -6.24
C ARG A 230 13.26 -2.07 -5.12
N LEU A 231 11.94 -2.04 -5.07
CA LEU A 231 11.11 -2.89 -4.23
C LEU A 231 10.59 -4.05 -5.07
N VAL A 232 10.75 -5.28 -4.58
CA VAL A 232 10.12 -6.48 -5.16
C VAL A 232 9.25 -7.13 -4.09
N LEU A 233 7.95 -7.22 -4.37
CA LEU A 233 6.96 -7.88 -3.53
C LEU A 233 6.44 -9.14 -4.21
N SER A 234 6.30 -10.23 -3.47
CA SER A 234 5.53 -11.41 -3.90
C SER A 234 4.19 -11.40 -3.17
N LEU A 235 3.10 -11.22 -3.91
CA LEU A 235 1.74 -11.12 -3.36
C LEU A 235 1.09 -12.51 -3.26
N PRO A 236 0.30 -12.80 -2.20
CA PRO A 236 -0.38 -14.08 -2.04
C PRO A 236 -1.41 -14.32 -3.15
N ALA A 237 -1.67 -15.60 -3.45
CA ALA A 237 -2.78 -15.97 -4.33
C ALA A 237 -4.13 -15.67 -3.66
N GLY A 238 -5.18 -15.51 -4.46
CA GLY A 238 -6.55 -15.30 -3.97
C GLY A 238 -6.93 -13.85 -3.66
N GLN A 239 -6.03 -12.89 -3.91
CA GLN A 239 -6.33 -11.45 -3.95
C GLN A 239 -6.56 -10.97 -5.39
N ALA A 240 -7.05 -9.74 -5.54
CA ALA A 240 -7.25 -9.07 -6.83
C ALA A 240 -5.97 -9.01 -7.67
N ILE A 241 -4.82 -8.86 -7.03
CA ILE A 241 -3.49 -8.91 -7.68
C ILE A 241 -2.63 -9.91 -6.92
N ALA A 242 -2.04 -10.85 -7.67
CA ALA A 242 -1.20 -11.92 -7.14
C ALA A 242 0.10 -12.03 -7.95
N GLY A 243 1.12 -12.66 -7.35
CA GLY A 243 2.42 -12.85 -7.99
C GLY A 243 3.40 -11.70 -7.72
N MET A 244 4.39 -11.54 -8.59
CA MET A 244 5.50 -10.62 -8.37
C MET A 244 5.15 -9.19 -8.83
N VAL A 245 5.34 -8.22 -7.95
CA VAL A 245 5.24 -6.79 -8.23
C VAL A 245 6.60 -6.15 -8.02
N THR A 246 7.08 -5.41 -9.02
CA THR A 246 8.33 -4.65 -8.93
C THR A 246 8.02 -3.16 -9.02
N ARG A 247 8.59 -2.37 -8.11
CA ARG A 247 8.49 -0.92 -8.11
C ARG A 247 9.87 -0.29 -7.96
N ASP A 248 10.24 0.51 -8.94
CA ASP A 248 11.50 1.24 -8.94
C ASP A 248 11.26 2.69 -8.53
N TRP A 249 12.09 3.17 -7.61
CA TRP A 249 12.22 4.57 -7.25
C TRP A 249 13.59 5.06 -7.71
N VAL A 250 13.61 6.26 -8.27
CA VAL A 250 14.85 6.95 -8.69
C VAL A 250 14.96 8.19 -7.84
N ARG A 251 16.16 8.47 -7.31
CA ARG A 251 16.37 9.66 -6.51
C ARG A 251 16.05 10.90 -7.35
N PRO A 252 15.17 11.79 -6.87
CA PRO A 252 15.03 13.11 -7.45
C PRO A 252 16.37 13.84 -7.31
N THR A 253 17.10 14.01 -8.40
CA THR A 253 18.23 14.93 -8.41
C THR A 253 17.63 16.33 -8.49
N LEU A 254 17.85 17.15 -7.45
CA LEU A 254 17.58 18.58 -7.54
C LEU A 254 18.50 19.15 -8.62
N SER A 255 18.01 19.31 -9.85
CA SER A 255 18.65 20.14 -10.87
C SER A 255 18.50 21.60 -10.46
N GLY A 256 19.21 22.02 -9.42
CA GLY A 256 19.14 23.36 -8.85
C GLY A 256 20.26 24.25 -9.36
N GLY A 257 19.93 25.18 -10.27
CA GLY A 257 20.56 26.50 -10.35
C GLY A 257 21.87 26.61 -11.15
N ARG A 258 21.76 26.68 -12.47
CA ARG A 258 22.69 27.51 -13.25
C ARG A 258 21.86 28.57 -13.99
N THR A 259 21.66 29.69 -13.31
CA THR A 259 21.29 30.99 -13.90
C THR A 259 22.25 32.02 -13.35
#